data_AF-A0A9E6D0W3-F1
#
_entry.id   AF-A0A9E6D0W3-F1
#
_cell.length_a   1.000
_cell.length_b   1.000
_cell.length_c   1.000
_cell.angle_alpha   90.00
_cell.angle_beta   90.00
_cell.angle_gamma   90.00
#
_symmetry.space_group_name_H-M   'P 1'
#
loop_
_entity.id
_entity.type
_entity.pdbx_description
1 polymer ?
#
loop_
_entity_poly.entity_id
_entity_poly.type
_entity_poly.pdbx_seq_one_letter_code
_entity_poly.pdbx_strand_id
1 'polypeptide(L)'
;MKRILVTVCVVLMTVMSSLGQIDINKYKYAILPQKFSFFKQADQFKLNTLTRHLFKQNGFDVYYNIEKMLKDLSFIDKKAISG
;
A
#
# COMPACT_ATOMS: atom_id res chain seq x y z
N MET A 1 -45.57 0.10 -16.95
CA MET A 1 -45.40 0.03 -15.49
C MET A 1 -44.32 -0.98 -15.10
N LYS A 2 -44.51 -2.30 -15.34
CA LYS A 2 -43.54 -3.35 -14.96
C LYS A 2 -42.14 -3.22 -15.60
N ARG A 3 -42.06 -2.82 -16.88
CA ARG A 3 -40.78 -2.62 -17.59
C ARG A 3 -39.96 -1.45 -17.06
N ILE A 4 -40.64 -0.35 -16.68
CA ILE A 4 -40.01 0.84 -16.09
C ILE A 4 -39.45 0.49 -14.70
N LEU A 5 -40.19 -0.30 -13.92
CA LEU A 5 -39.74 -0.78 -12.62
C LEU A 5 -38.47 -1.64 -12.72
N VAL A 6 -38.38 -2.52 -13.71
CA VAL A 6 -37.16 -3.32 -13.96
C VAL A 6 -35.96 -2.43 -14.31
N THR A 7 -36.14 -1.44 -15.19
CA THR A 7 -35.06 -0.51 -15.56
C THR A 7 -34.56 0.30 -14.36
N VAL A 8 -35.47 0.78 -13.51
CA VAL A 8 -35.12 1.51 -12.29
C VAL A 8 -34.35 0.62 -11.30
N CYS A 9 -34.76 -0.63 -11.13
CA CYS A 9 -34.05 -1.58 -10.27
C CYS A 9 -32.61 -1.87 -10.78
N VAL A 10 -32.43 -2.03 -12.10
CA VAL A 10 -31.10 -2.26 -12.69
C VAL A 10 -30.18 -1.06 -12.49
N VAL A 11 -30.70 0.16 -12.67
CA VAL A 11 -29.94 1.40 -12.43
C VAL A 11 -29.57 1.53 -10.94
N LEU A 12 -30.47 1.22 -10.01
CA LEU A 12 -30.18 1.26 -8.56
C LEU A 12 -29.08 0.27 -8.15
N MET A 13 -29.05 -0.93 -8.75
CA MET A 13 -28.04 -1.93 -8.44
C MET A 13 -26.63 -1.53 -8.89
N THR A 14 -26.49 -0.78 -10.00
CA THR A 14 -25.16 -0.37 -10.49
C THR A 14 -24.52 0.75 -9.68
N VAL A 15 -25.31 1.60 -9.01
CA VAL A 15 -24.78 2.68 -8.14
C VAL A 15 -24.18 2.15 -6.83
N MET A 16 -24.64 1.00 -6.33
CA MET A 16 -24.09 0.39 -5.11
C MET A 16 -22.72 -0.27 -5.34
N SER A 17 -22.47 -0.76 -6.56
CA SER A 17 -21.20 -1.41 -6.92
C SER A 17 -20.02 -0.43 -7.02
N SER A 18 -20.27 0.87 -7.26
CA SER A 18 -19.19 1.88 -7.37
C SER A 18 -18.69 2.40 -6.03
N LEU A 19 -19.45 2.22 -4.94
CA LEU A 19 -19.05 2.61 -3.58
C LEU A 19 -18.12 1.56 -2.90
N GLY A 20 -17.94 0.39 -3.52
CA GLY A 20 -17.14 -0.73 -3.00
C GLY A 20 -15.64 -0.66 -3.32
N GLN A 21 -15.19 0.26 -4.18
CA GLN A 21 -13.76 0.51 -4.39
C GLN A 21 -13.23 1.43 -3.28
N ILE A 22 -13.32 0.99 -2.03
CA ILE A 22 -12.56 1.59 -0.94
C ILE A 22 -11.11 1.25 -1.23
N ASP A 23 -10.30 2.26 -1.56
CA ASP A 23 -8.86 2.11 -1.78
C ASP A 23 -8.24 1.17 -0.75
N ILE A 24 -8.01 -0.08 -1.16
CA ILE A 24 -7.28 -1.11 -0.38
C ILE A 24 -5.82 -0.70 -0.16
N ASN A 25 -5.39 0.42 -0.75
CA ASN A 25 -4.08 1.04 -0.67
C ASN A 25 -3.82 1.82 0.64
N LYS A 26 -4.40 1.40 1.77
CA LYS A 26 -4.18 2.05 3.09
C LYS A 26 -2.81 1.76 3.71
N TYR A 27 -1.95 0.97 3.07
CA TYR A 27 -0.64 0.65 3.57
C TYR A 27 0.43 1.47 2.84
N LYS A 28 0.78 2.62 3.40
CA LYS A 28 1.79 3.52 2.83
C LYS A 28 3.22 2.98 2.94
N TYR A 29 3.48 2.11 3.92
CA TYR A 29 4.82 1.65 4.27
C TYR A 29 4.93 0.13 4.28
N ALA A 30 6.03 -0.39 3.76
CA ALA A 30 6.38 -1.81 3.83
C ALA A 30 7.71 -1.97 4.59
N ILE A 31 7.69 -2.78 5.66
CA ILE A 31 8.88 -3.11 6.44
C ILE A 31 9.43 -4.45 5.92
N LEU A 32 10.65 -4.41 5.41
CA LEU A 32 11.35 -5.56 4.85
C LEU A 32 12.48 -5.98 5.79
N PRO A 33 12.70 -7.27 6.06
CA PRO A 33 13.90 -7.68 6.78
C PRO A 33 15.15 -7.37 5.95
N GLN A 34 16.25 -7.00 6.61
CA GLN A 34 17.56 -6.83 5.95
C GLN A 34 18.15 -8.19 5.52
N LYS A 35 17.80 -9.27 6.22
CA LYS A 35 18.12 -10.65 5.88
C LYS A 35 16.93 -11.53 6.26
N PHE A 36 16.49 -12.37 5.34
CA PHE A 36 15.48 -13.38 5.67
C PHE A 36 16.09 -14.46 6.57
N SER A 37 15.30 -14.97 7.55
CA SER A 37 15.76 -15.95 8.54
C SER A 37 16.27 -17.26 7.92
N PHE A 38 15.75 -17.61 6.74
CA PHE A 38 16.14 -18.81 5.99
C PHE A 38 17.42 -18.65 5.16
N PHE A 39 17.96 -17.43 5.02
CA PHE A 39 19.19 -17.18 4.29
C PHE A 39 20.41 -17.01 5.20
N LYS A 40 21.55 -17.50 4.71
CA LYS A 40 22.84 -17.36 5.40
C LYS A 40 23.40 -15.95 5.23
N GLN A 41 23.17 -15.33 4.07
CA GLN A 41 23.65 -13.99 3.73
C GLN A 41 22.50 -13.01 3.48
N ALA A 42 22.75 -11.72 3.71
CA ALA A 42 21.83 -10.65 3.35
C ALA A 42 21.71 -10.55 1.82
N ASP A 43 20.49 -10.33 1.32
CA ASP A 43 20.18 -10.25 -0.12
C ASP A 43 20.70 -11.44 -0.94
N GLN A 44 20.75 -12.63 -0.33
CA GLN A 44 21.09 -13.86 -1.03
C GLN A 44 20.07 -14.08 -2.17
N PHE A 45 20.57 -14.35 -3.38
CA PHE A 45 19.79 -14.41 -4.62
C PHE A 45 19.07 -13.10 -4.99
N LYS A 46 19.48 -11.95 -4.44
CA LYS A 46 18.86 -10.64 -4.66
C LYS A 46 17.39 -10.56 -4.24
N LEU A 47 16.96 -11.43 -3.33
CA LEU A 47 15.55 -11.52 -2.94
C LEU A 47 15.09 -10.23 -2.24
N ASN A 48 15.88 -9.69 -1.31
CA ASN A 48 15.55 -8.46 -0.59
C ASN A 48 15.46 -7.27 -1.55
N THR A 49 16.32 -7.24 -2.57
CA THR A 49 16.33 -6.24 -3.64
C THR A 49 15.09 -6.38 -4.54
N LEU A 50 14.76 -7.59 -4.98
CA LEU A 50 13.57 -7.85 -5.81
C LEU A 50 12.28 -7.50 -5.06
N THR A 51 12.14 -7.95 -3.82
CA THR A 51 10.96 -7.65 -3.01
C THR A 51 10.82 -6.15 -2.76
N ARG A 52 11.94 -5.44 -2.47
CA ARG A 52 11.95 -3.97 -2.37
C ARG A 52 11.51 -3.31 -3.68
N HIS A 53 11.98 -3.81 -4.82
CA HIS A 53 11.65 -3.25 -6.12
C HIS A 53 10.15 -3.39 -6.42
N LEU A 54 9.58 -4.59 -6.21
CA LEU A 54 8.17 -4.85 -6.43
C LEU A 54 7.28 -4.01 -5.51
N PHE A 55 7.60 -3.89 -4.22
CA PHE A 55 6.81 -3.04 -3.32
C PHE A 55 6.86 -1.56 -3.72
N LYS A 56 8.03 -1.05 -4.13
CA LYS A 56 8.14 0.31 -4.66
C LYS A 56 7.31 0.52 -5.93
N GLN A 57 7.30 -0.45 -6.86
CA GLN A 57 6.47 -0.38 -8.06
C GLN A 57 4.96 -0.34 -7.74
N ASN A 58 4.55 -0.97 -6.64
CA ASN A 58 3.17 -0.95 -6.16
C ASN A 58 2.83 0.28 -5.30
N GLY A 59 3.74 1.28 -5.20
CA GLY A 59 3.48 2.54 -4.50
C GLY A 59 3.78 2.53 -2.99
N PHE A 60 4.51 1.53 -2.49
CA PHE A 60 4.91 1.47 -1.09
C PHE A 60 6.27 2.13 -0.83
N ASP A 61 6.35 2.85 0.29
CA ASP A 61 7.63 3.29 0.85
C ASP A 61 8.27 2.16 1.68
N VAL A 62 9.38 1.64 1.17
CA VAL A 62 10.00 0.41 1.70
C VAL A 62 11.19 0.72 2.61
N TYR A 63 11.14 0.25 3.86
CA TYR A 63 12.22 0.41 4.85
C TYR A 63 12.73 -0.95 5.35
N TYR A 64 14.03 -1.04 5.65
CA TYR A 64 14.60 -2.27 6.23
C TYR A 64 14.48 -2.36 7.76
N ASN A 65 14.15 -1.25 8.42
CA ASN A 65 14.06 -1.14 9.87
C ASN A 65 12.95 -0.15 10.26
N ILE A 66 12.15 -0.53 11.25
CA ILE A 66 11.05 0.27 11.83
C ILE A 66 11.56 1.57 12.44
N GLU A 67 12.71 1.55 13.13
CA GLU A 67 13.31 2.75 13.70
C GLU A 67 13.68 3.77 12.62
N LYS A 68 14.22 3.27 11.50
CA LYS A 68 14.59 4.12 10.35
C LYS A 68 13.36 4.73 9.70
N MET A 69 12.26 3.97 9.60
CA MET A 69 10.96 4.48 9.15
C MET A 69 10.47 5.58 10.09
N LEU A 70 10.30 5.30 11.39
CA LEU A 70 9.79 6.26 12.38
C LEU A 70 10.62 7.56 12.43
N LYS A 71 11.94 7.43 12.32
CA LYS A 71 12.84 8.58 12.28
C LYS A 71 12.57 9.47 11.06
N ASP A 72 12.38 8.89 9.88
CA ASP A 72 12.05 9.66 8.66
C ASP A 72 10.70 10.37 8.77
N LEU A 73 9.68 9.70 9.30
CA LEU A 73 8.37 10.32 9.57
C LEU A 73 8.49 11.49 10.55
N SER A 74 9.29 11.35 11.62
CA SER A 74 9.50 12.41 12.61
C SER A 74 10.25 13.63 12.06
N PHE A 75 11.07 13.45 11.01
CA PHE A 75 11.74 14.55 10.33
C PHE A 75 10.82 15.32 9.38
N ILE A 76 9.92 14.61 8.68
CA ILE A 76 8.94 15.22 7.80
C ILE A 76 7.99 16.12 8.60
N ASP A 77 7.52 15.65 9.75
CA ASP A 77 6.64 16.43 10.64
C ASP A 77 7.32 17.73 11.09
N LYS A 78 8.59 17.67 11.53
CA LYS A 78 9.34 18.87 11.91
C LYS A 78 9.59 19.84 10.77
N LYS A 79 9.81 19.35 9.55
CA LYS A 79 10.01 20.19 8.36
C LYS A 79 8.72 20.87 7.89
N ALA A 80 7.56 20.24 8.11
CA ALA A 80 6.25 20.81 7.78
C ALA A 80 5.84 21.97 8.72
N ILE A 81 6.45 22.07 9.91
CA ILE A 81 6.15 23.10 10.91
C ILE A 81 7.16 24.27 10.82
N SER A 82 8.29 24.10 10.12
CA SER A 82 9.36 25.08 10.05
C SER A 82 9.45 25.85 8.71
N GLY A 83 8.43 25.77 7.87
CA GLY A 83 8.34 26.47 6.59
C GLY A 83 7.00 27.18 6.46
#